data_AF-A0A7X3Y9Q8-F1
#
_entry.id   AF-A0A7X3Y9Q8-F1
#
_cell.length_a   1.000
_cell.length_b   1.000
_cell.length_c   1.000
_cell.angle_alpha   90.00
_cell.angle_beta   90.00
_cell.angle_gamma   90.00
#
_symmetry.space_group_name_H-M   'P 1'
#
loop_
_entity.id
_entity.type
_entity.pdbx_description
1 polymer ?
#
loop_
_entity_poly.entity_id
_entity_poly.type
_entity_poly.pdbx_seq_one_letter_code
_entity_poly.pdbx_strand_id
1 'polypeptide(L)'
;MSATGAAAGLMIAGLVALSGCQTLDFGQDPVPKEGNGSVMDPAEARLAEAAVRAERALSQLAETGAAEADLRVPETPENVPPELLQKVTLDYIGPLEELARRLAAGAGYALVTAGRPPPAPVLVEIEAKDAPLIRIFKDAGMQAADRALLTVDAGRMTVRLDWFEDRRTEEQPGS
;
A
#
# COMPACT_ATOMS: atom_id res chain seq x y z
N MET A 1 12.62 -30.92 -60.52
CA MET A 1 12.36 -31.60 -59.25
C MET A 1 11.78 -30.56 -58.30
N SER A 2 10.49 -30.72 -57.98
CA SER A 2 9.73 -30.31 -56.77
C SER A 2 10.02 -28.95 -56.12
N ALA A 3 9.08 -28.12 -55.66
CA ALA A 3 7.62 -28.03 -55.75
C ALA A 3 7.22 -26.66 -55.15
N THR A 4 6.00 -26.26 -55.49
CA THR A 4 5.23 -25.03 -55.28
C THR A 4 4.79 -24.75 -53.82
N GLY A 5 4.37 -23.50 -53.54
CA GLY A 5 3.31 -23.14 -52.54
C GLY A 5 3.75 -22.05 -51.55
N ALA A 6 3.34 -20.77 -51.58
CA ALA A 6 2.04 -20.09 -51.76
C ALA A 6 1.05 -20.21 -50.56
N ALA A 7 0.92 -19.08 -49.87
CA ALA A 7 -0.30 -18.41 -49.42
C ALA A 7 -1.13 -18.90 -48.21
N ALA A 8 -1.70 -17.86 -47.59
CA ALA A 8 -2.99 -17.77 -46.91
C ALA A 8 -3.07 -18.26 -45.45
N GLY A 9 -3.49 -17.30 -44.59
CA GLY A 9 -3.68 -17.50 -43.17
C GLY A 9 -4.94 -18.28 -42.80
N LEU A 10 -5.10 -18.48 -41.49
CA LEU A 10 -6.37 -18.86 -40.92
C LEU A 10 -6.41 -18.45 -39.44
N MET A 11 -7.39 -17.62 -39.12
CA MET A 11 -7.99 -17.54 -37.78
C MET A 11 -8.24 -18.95 -37.25
N ILE A 12 -7.73 -19.28 -36.07
CA ILE A 12 -8.23 -20.41 -35.29
C ILE A 12 -8.78 -19.86 -33.98
N ALA A 13 -10.11 -19.78 -33.98
CA ALA A 13 -10.97 -19.66 -32.83
C ALA A 13 -10.76 -20.82 -31.85
N GLY A 14 -11.20 -20.59 -30.61
CA GLY A 14 -10.86 -21.39 -29.44
C GLY A 14 -11.08 -22.90 -29.54
N LEU A 15 -10.26 -23.62 -28.79
CA LEU A 15 -10.64 -24.86 -28.15
C LEU A 15 -10.24 -24.81 -26.68
N VAL A 16 -11.27 -24.66 -25.85
CA VAL A 16 -11.26 -24.98 -24.42
C VAL A 16 -10.90 -26.46 -24.28
N ALA A 17 -9.75 -26.75 -23.68
CA ALA A 17 -9.45 -28.05 -23.13
C ALA A 17 -9.39 -27.91 -21.61
N LEU A 18 -10.56 -28.10 -20.97
CA LEU A 18 -10.63 -28.46 -19.56
C LEU A 18 -9.84 -29.77 -19.40
N SER A 19 -8.62 -29.68 -18.89
CA SER A 19 -7.95 -30.85 -18.32
C SER A 19 -8.69 -31.18 -17.03
N GLY A 20 -9.60 -32.15 -17.12
CA GLY A 20 -10.16 -32.79 -15.94
C GLY A 20 -9.05 -33.46 -15.17
N CYS A 21 -8.95 -33.17 -13.86
CA CYS A 21 -8.27 -34.07 -12.95
C CYS A 21 -9.01 -35.41 -12.99
N GLN A 22 -8.43 -36.36 -13.71
CA GLN A 22 -8.81 -37.75 -13.57
C GLN A 22 -8.60 -38.13 -12.11
N THR A 23 -9.69 -38.51 -11.46
CA THR A 23 -9.64 -39.11 -10.13
C THR A 23 -8.83 -40.40 -10.28
N LEU A 24 -7.59 -40.38 -9.79
CA LEU A 24 -6.87 -41.62 -9.53
C LEU A 24 -7.53 -42.23 -8.31
N ASP A 25 -8.38 -43.22 -8.58
CA ASP A 25 -8.91 -44.16 -7.60
C ASP A 25 -7.72 -44.93 -7.02
N PHE A 26 -7.10 -44.35 -5.99
CA PHE A 26 -6.23 -45.09 -5.11
C PHE A 26 -7.15 -45.95 -4.26
N GLY A 27 -7.16 -47.24 -4.57
CA GLY A 27 -7.89 -48.28 -3.86
C GLY A 27 -7.88 -47.99 -2.38
N GLN A 28 -9.08 -47.71 -1.87
CA GLN A 28 -9.32 -47.46 -0.47
C GLN A 28 -9.18 -48.81 0.24
N ASP A 29 -7.94 -49.16 0.61
CA ASP A 29 -7.74 -50.16 1.66
C ASP A 29 -8.61 -49.71 2.85
N PRO A 30 -9.46 -50.59 3.41
CA PRO A 30 -10.28 -50.23 4.54
C PRO A 30 -9.33 -49.78 5.65
N VAL A 31 -9.41 -48.49 5.99
CA VAL A 31 -8.66 -47.87 7.08
C VAL A 31 -8.73 -48.83 8.26
N PRO A 32 -7.60 -49.35 8.77
CA PRO A 32 -7.61 -50.09 10.01
C PRO A 32 -8.32 -49.20 11.01
N LYS A 33 -9.43 -49.67 11.59
CA LYS A 33 -10.02 -49.02 12.76
C LYS A 33 -9.04 -49.21 13.90
N GLU A 34 -7.97 -48.42 13.90
CA GLU A 34 -7.09 -48.30 15.04
C GLU A 34 -7.92 -47.70 16.15
N GLY A 35 -8.09 -48.53 17.17
CA GLY A 35 -8.81 -48.19 18.36
C GLY A 35 -8.07 -47.14 19.17
N ASN A 36 -8.83 -46.64 20.14
CA ASN A 36 -8.40 -45.84 21.26
C ASN A 36 -8.12 -44.37 20.92
N GLY A 37 -8.97 -43.50 21.46
CA GLY A 37 -8.90 -42.07 21.25
C GLY A 37 -7.51 -41.53 21.61
N SER A 38 -6.89 -40.85 20.66
CA SER A 38 -5.92 -39.82 21.01
C SER A 38 -6.71 -38.73 21.72
N VAL A 39 -6.75 -38.81 23.04
CA VAL A 39 -6.98 -37.62 23.85
C VAL A 39 -5.87 -36.67 23.42
N MET A 40 -6.21 -35.68 22.59
CA MET A 40 -5.27 -34.66 22.13
C MET A 40 -4.43 -34.21 23.32
N ASP A 41 -3.11 -34.23 23.16
CA ASP A 41 -2.21 -33.85 24.25
C ASP A 41 -2.62 -32.46 24.74
N PRO A 42 -2.74 -32.24 26.06
CA PRO A 42 -3.18 -30.95 26.58
C PRO A 42 -2.34 -29.76 26.11
N ALA A 43 -1.07 -29.95 25.70
CA ALA A 43 -0.30 -28.88 25.08
C ALA A 43 -0.77 -28.60 23.65
N GLU A 44 -1.02 -29.63 22.84
CA GLU A 44 -1.58 -29.49 21.48
C GLU A 44 -2.97 -28.83 21.50
N ALA A 45 -3.83 -29.23 22.44
CA ALA A 45 -5.15 -28.63 22.62
C ALA A 45 -5.07 -27.13 22.98
N ARG A 46 -4.13 -26.75 23.86
CA ARG A 46 -3.88 -25.35 24.23
C ARG A 46 -3.29 -24.53 23.09
N LEU A 47 -2.41 -25.12 22.28
CA LEU A 47 -1.85 -24.48 21.09
C LEU A 47 -2.93 -24.24 20.04
N ALA A 48 -3.78 -25.22 19.76
CA ALA A 48 -4.92 -25.07 18.86
C ALA A 48 -5.86 -23.95 19.34
N GLU A 49 -6.17 -23.92 20.64
CA GLU A 49 -6.99 -22.86 21.24
C GLU A 49 -6.31 -21.47 21.13
N ALA A 50 -5.00 -21.39 21.36
CA ALA A 50 -4.25 -20.15 21.23
C ALA A 50 -4.21 -19.64 19.78
N ALA A 51 -4.00 -20.52 18.80
CA ALA A 51 -4.01 -20.17 17.38
C ALA A 51 -5.39 -19.63 16.95
N VAL A 52 -6.47 -20.30 17.36
CA VAL A 52 -7.84 -19.84 17.09
C VAL A 52 -8.12 -18.49 17.78
N ARG A 53 -7.59 -18.24 18.98
CA ARG A 53 -7.70 -16.93 19.64
C ARG A 53 -6.92 -15.83 18.90
N ALA A 54 -5.71 -16.13 18.43
CA ALA A 54 -4.91 -15.19 17.65
C ALA A 54 -5.58 -14.84 16.32
N GLU A 55 -6.11 -15.84 15.61
CA GLU A 55 -6.86 -15.63 14.36
C GLU A 55 -8.11 -14.78 14.60
N ARG A 56 -8.89 -15.05 15.66
CA ARG A 56 -10.04 -14.21 16.01
C ARG A 56 -9.64 -12.77 16.34
N ALA A 57 -8.56 -12.57 17.08
CA ALA A 57 -8.08 -11.22 17.39
C ALA A 57 -7.64 -10.49 16.11
N LEU A 58 -6.93 -11.17 15.20
CA LEU A 58 -6.53 -10.61 13.91
C LEU A 58 -7.75 -10.33 13.00
N SER A 59 -8.76 -11.20 13.01
CA SER A 59 -10.02 -10.97 12.27
C SER A 59 -10.77 -9.76 12.81
N GLN A 60 -10.86 -9.60 14.14
CA GLN A 60 -11.48 -8.43 14.76
C GLN A 60 -10.74 -7.15 14.41
N LEU A 61 -9.40 -7.17 14.44
CA LEU A 61 -8.57 -6.04 14.01
C LEU A 61 -8.74 -5.74 12.52
N ALA A 62 -8.87 -6.77 11.68
CA ALA A 62 -9.13 -6.59 10.25
C ALA A 62 -10.53 -6.05 10.01
N GLU A 63 -11.54 -6.44 10.78
CA GLU A 63 -12.91 -5.88 10.69
C GLU A 63 -12.94 -4.40 11.11
N THR A 64 -12.28 -4.04 12.21
CA THR A 64 -12.18 -2.63 12.65
C THR A 64 -11.33 -1.80 11.69
N GLY A 65 -10.18 -2.33 11.26
CA GLY A 65 -9.29 -1.67 10.31
C GLY A 65 -9.87 -1.59 8.90
N ALA A 66 -10.72 -2.55 8.49
CA ALA A 66 -11.45 -2.49 7.22
C ALA A 66 -12.58 -1.46 7.26
N ALA A 67 -13.25 -1.29 8.41
CA ALA A 67 -14.23 -0.22 8.60
C ALA A 67 -13.57 1.16 8.53
N GLU A 68 -12.32 1.31 9.01
CA GLU A 68 -11.51 2.52 8.81
C GLU A 68 -10.98 2.63 7.37
N ALA A 69 -10.62 1.52 6.73
CA ALA A 69 -10.12 1.49 5.35
C ALA A 69 -11.21 1.81 4.30
N ASP A 70 -12.49 1.69 4.64
CA ASP A 70 -13.61 2.12 3.80
C ASP A 70 -13.72 3.65 3.67
N LEU A 71 -12.99 4.40 4.50
CA LEU A 71 -12.61 5.78 4.19
C LEU A 71 -11.50 5.80 3.12
N ARG A 72 -11.73 5.10 2.00
CA ARG A 72 -10.86 5.14 0.83
C ARG A 72 -10.82 6.58 0.33
N VAL A 73 -9.87 7.36 0.84
CA VAL A 73 -9.45 8.61 0.21
C VAL A 73 -9.01 8.16 -1.18
N PRO A 74 -9.74 8.54 -2.25
CA PRO A 74 -9.42 8.04 -3.57
C PRO A 74 -7.94 8.31 -3.88
N GLU A 75 -7.32 7.43 -4.67
CA GLU A 75 -5.93 7.58 -5.15
C GLU A 75 -5.67 9.01 -5.65
N THR A 76 -6.70 9.64 -6.21
CA THR A 76 -6.76 11.05 -6.55
C THR A 76 -8.10 11.63 -6.08
N PRO A 77 -8.12 12.73 -5.29
CA PRO A 77 -9.35 13.42 -4.91
C PRO A 77 -10.26 13.72 -6.11
N GLU A 78 -11.57 13.76 -5.91
CA GLU A 78 -12.49 14.30 -6.93
C GLU A 78 -12.22 15.80 -7.11
N ASN A 79 -12.19 16.28 -8.35
CA ASN A 79 -11.89 17.68 -8.72
C ASN A 79 -10.44 18.16 -8.45
N VAL A 80 -9.44 17.34 -8.75
CA VAL A 80 -8.04 17.81 -8.79
C VAL A 80 -7.81 18.67 -10.04
N PRO A 81 -7.25 19.88 -9.90
CA PRO A 81 -6.87 20.72 -11.03
C PRO A 81 -5.89 20.04 -12.00
N PRO A 82 -5.93 20.39 -13.29
CA PRO A 82 -5.10 19.75 -14.31
C PRO A 82 -3.60 19.87 -14.05
N GLU A 83 -3.13 20.94 -13.42
CA GLU A 83 -1.72 21.13 -13.11
C GLU A 83 -1.19 20.14 -12.06
N LEU A 84 -2.03 19.68 -11.13
CA LEU A 84 -1.67 18.64 -10.16
C LEU A 84 -1.82 17.21 -10.72
N LEU A 85 -2.49 17.07 -11.87
CA LEU A 85 -2.59 15.82 -12.63
C LEU A 85 -1.42 15.64 -13.60
N GLN A 86 -0.55 16.64 -13.77
CA GLN A 86 0.64 16.52 -14.60
C GLN A 86 1.49 15.35 -14.12
N LYS A 87 1.82 14.46 -15.05
CA LYS A 87 2.65 13.29 -14.79
C LYS A 87 4.12 13.66 -14.82
N VAL A 88 4.85 13.17 -13.82
CA VAL A 88 6.30 13.36 -13.71
C VAL A 88 6.98 12.05 -13.32
N THR A 89 8.26 11.96 -13.67
CA THR A 89 9.16 10.90 -13.23
C THR A 89 10.23 11.54 -12.38
N LEU A 90 10.37 11.07 -11.14
CA LEU A 90 11.27 11.62 -10.13
C LEU A 90 11.81 10.48 -9.28
N ASP A 91 13.12 10.51 -9.02
CA ASP A 91 13.79 9.72 -8.00
C ASP A 91 14.45 10.73 -7.04
N TYR A 92 14.03 10.72 -5.78
CA TYR A 92 14.46 11.70 -4.80
C TYR A 92 14.59 11.09 -3.41
N ILE A 93 15.75 11.32 -2.79
CA ILE A 93 15.99 11.06 -1.37
C ILE A 93 16.54 12.34 -0.75
N GLY A 94 15.85 12.87 0.25
CA GLY A 94 16.30 14.10 0.90
C GLY A 94 15.26 14.78 1.78
N PRO A 95 15.53 16.03 2.20
CA PRO A 95 14.63 16.78 3.07
C PRO A 95 13.26 17.06 2.44
N LEU A 96 12.20 16.81 3.21
CA LEU A 96 10.81 17.06 2.83
C LEU A 96 10.57 18.48 2.34
N GLU A 97 11.12 19.49 3.03
CA GLU A 97 10.92 20.89 2.68
C GLU A 97 11.48 21.22 1.29
N GLU A 98 12.63 20.64 0.94
CA GLU A 98 13.26 20.83 -0.36
C GLU A 98 12.45 20.16 -1.47
N LEU A 99 11.97 18.94 -1.23
CA LEU A 99 11.05 18.26 -2.15
C LEU A 99 9.77 19.09 -2.36
N ALA A 100 9.12 19.52 -1.27
CA ALA A 100 7.88 20.29 -1.34
C ALA A 100 8.08 21.59 -2.10
N ARG A 101 9.22 22.27 -1.92
CA ARG A 101 9.57 23.48 -2.67
C ARG A 101 9.72 23.21 -4.16
N ARG A 102 10.42 22.13 -4.54
CA ARG A 102 10.62 21.74 -5.95
C ARG A 102 9.31 21.37 -6.63
N LEU A 103 8.49 20.56 -5.97
CA LEU A 103 7.20 20.12 -6.50
C LEU A 103 6.21 21.29 -6.62
N ALA A 104 6.15 22.16 -5.59
CA ALA A 104 5.30 23.35 -5.63
C ALA A 104 5.70 24.27 -6.79
N ALA A 105 7.00 24.57 -6.94
CA ALA A 105 7.50 25.36 -8.06
C ALA A 105 7.20 24.72 -9.42
N GLY A 106 7.34 23.40 -9.54
CA GLY A 106 7.01 22.65 -10.76
C GLY A 106 5.52 22.68 -11.12
N ALA A 107 4.64 22.74 -10.11
CA ALA A 107 3.18 22.85 -10.28
C ALA A 107 2.70 24.30 -10.48
N GLY A 108 3.55 25.31 -10.26
CA GLY A 108 3.16 26.72 -10.24
C GLY A 108 2.53 27.20 -8.93
N TYR A 109 2.76 26.49 -7.82
CA TYR A 109 2.22 26.79 -6.50
C TYR A 109 3.28 27.46 -5.62
N ALA A 110 2.84 28.34 -4.71
CA ALA A 110 3.72 28.90 -3.68
C ALA A 110 3.83 27.95 -2.48
N LEU A 111 5.05 27.75 -1.96
CA LEU A 111 5.26 27.01 -0.71
C LEU A 111 5.11 27.96 0.49
N VAL A 112 4.24 27.60 1.43
CA VAL A 112 4.06 28.29 2.72
C VAL A 112 4.47 27.33 3.83
N THR A 113 5.38 27.74 4.70
CA THR A 113 5.79 26.95 5.86
C THR A 113 5.23 27.56 7.14
N ALA A 114 4.75 26.71 8.05
CA ALA A 114 4.23 27.12 9.34
C ALA A 114 4.72 26.18 10.46
N GLY A 115 4.71 26.66 11.70
CA GLY A 115 5.27 25.94 12.84
C GLY A 115 6.79 26.02 12.94
N ARG A 116 7.36 25.35 13.95
CA ARG A 116 8.81 25.30 14.15
C ARG A 116 9.36 24.02 13.52
N PRO A 117 10.29 24.11 12.55
CA PRO A 117 10.90 22.92 11.98
C PRO A 117 11.69 22.13 13.05
N PRO A 118 11.70 20.80 12.98
CA PRO A 118 12.48 19.98 13.90
C PRO A 118 14.00 20.25 13.73
N PRO A 119 14.81 20.06 14.79
CA PRO A 119 16.26 20.23 14.71
C PRO A 119 16.93 19.30 13.67
N ALA A 120 16.36 18.10 13.51
CA ALA A 120 16.79 17.14 12.49
C ALA A 120 15.83 17.21 11.28
N PRO A 121 16.35 17.30 10.04
CA PRO A 121 15.52 17.31 8.84
C PRO A 121 14.64 16.06 8.74
N VAL A 122 13.41 16.23 8.29
CA VAL A 122 12.53 15.11 7.93
C VAL A 122 12.91 14.64 6.53
N LEU A 123 13.43 13.42 6.43
CA LEU A 123 13.84 12.82 5.17
C LEU A 123 12.68 12.03 4.56
N VAL A 124 12.54 12.12 3.25
CA VAL A 124 11.59 11.35 2.46
C VAL A 124 12.29 10.72 1.26
N GLU A 125 11.74 9.61 0.81
CA GLU A 125 12.19 8.86 -0.37
C GLU A 125 11.02 8.71 -1.33
N ILE A 126 11.20 9.18 -2.56
CA ILE A 126 10.17 9.16 -3.59
C ILE A 126 10.74 8.49 -4.83
N GLU A 127 10.11 7.39 -5.23
CA GLU A 127 10.30 6.78 -6.55
C GLU A 127 8.98 6.90 -7.33
N ALA A 128 8.96 7.82 -8.29
CA ALA A 128 7.81 8.08 -9.14
C ALA A 128 8.18 7.89 -10.62
N LYS A 129 7.38 7.08 -11.33
CA LYS A 129 7.48 6.90 -12.78
C LYS A 129 6.12 7.16 -13.41
N ASP A 130 6.05 8.16 -14.29
CA ASP A 130 4.81 8.60 -14.95
C ASP A 130 3.63 8.80 -13.96
N ALA A 131 3.92 9.40 -12.81
CA ALA A 131 2.95 9.57 -11.73
C ALA A 131 2.45 11.02 -11.64
N PRO A 132 1.15 11.25 -11.35
CA PRO A 132 0.63 12.60 -11.18
C PRO A 132 1.23 13.26 -9.93
N LEU A 133 1.49 14.57 -9.99
CA LEU A 133 2.07 15.34 -8.89
C LEU A 133 1.31 15.20 -7.57
N ILE A 134 -0.03 15.16 -7.62
CA ILE A 134 -0.87 14.97 -6.42
C ILE A 134 -0.57 13.67 -5.67
N ARG A 135 -0.22 12.60 -6.39
CA ARG A 135 0.17 11.32 -5.78
C ARG A 135 1.51 11.45 -5.05
N ILE A 136 2.45 12.19 -5.63
CA ILE A 136 3.77 12.43 -5.03
C ILE A 136 3.63 13.30 -3.77
N PHE A 137 2.80 14.34 -3.80
CA PHE A 137 2.49 15.13 -2.61
C PHE A 137 1.85 14.26 -1.51
N LYS A 138 0.92 13.37 -1.87
CA LYS A 138 0.29 12.44 -0.93
C LYS A 138 1.33 11.52 -0.30
N ASP A 139 2.21 10.91 -1.09
CA ASP A 139 3.27 10.02 -0.61
C ASP A 139 4.23 10.74 0.34
N ALA A 140 4.76 11.90 -0.05
CA ALA A 140 5.63 12.72 0.79
C ALA A 140 4.95 13.12 2.11
N GLY A 141 3.66 13.50 2.06
CA GLY A 141 2.88 13.82 3.26
C GLY A 141 2.66 12.61 4.17
N MET A 142 2.41 11.42 3.61
CA MET A 142 2.26 10.17 4.35
C MET A 142 3.55 9.76 5.07
N GLN A 143 4.71 9.93 4.43
CA GLN A 143 6.01 9.66 5.05
C GLN A 143 6.34 10.63 6.19
N ALA A 144 5.78 11.84 6.16
CA ALA A 144 5.99 12.89 7.15
C ALA A 144 4.98 12.88 8.31
N ALA A 145 4.01 11.96 8.30
CA ALA A 145 2.73 12.07 9.02
C ALA A 145 2.81 12.40 10.53
N ASP A 146 3.88 12.03 11.24
CA ASP A 146 4.07 12.29 12.66
C ASP A 146 4.83 13.60 12.97
N ARG A 147 5.44 14.23 11.95
CA ARG A 147 6.29 15.43 12.10
C ARG A 147 5.78 16.65 11.36
N ALA A 148 5.03 16.46 10.28
CA ALA A 148 4.49 17.56 9.50
C ALA A 148 3.20 17.19 8.78
N LEU A 149 2.38 18.20 8.50
CA LEU A 149 1.24 18.11 7.62
C LEU A 149 1.54 18.84 6.29
N LEU A 150 1.39 18.13 5.18
CA LEU A 150 1.49 18.70 3.84
C LEU A 150 0.09 18.86 3.24
N THR A 151 -0.33 20.11 3.03
CA THR A 151 -1.65 20.45 2.48
C THR A 151 -1.50 21.13 1.12
N VAL A 152 -2.26 20.71 0.12
CA VAL A 152 -2.33 21.40 -1.18
C VAL A 152 -3.67 22.12 -1.28
N ASP A 153 -3.63 23.45 -1.44
CA ASP A 153 -4.81 24.29 -1.68
C ASP A 153 -4.76 24.82 -3.11
N ALA A 154 -5.55 24.19 -3.98
CA ALA A 154 -5.72 24.56 -5.38
C ALA A 154 -6.35 25.94 -5.57
N GLY A 155 -7.31 26.31 -4.71
CA GLY A 155 -8.02 27.58 -4.82
C GLY A 155 -7.12 28.78 -4.53
N ARG A 156 -6.11 28.59 -3.67
CA ARG A 156 -5.10 29.61 -3.33
C ARG A 156 -3.79 29.46 -4.08
N MET A 157 -3.62 28.39 -4.87
CA MET A 157 -2.34 28.02 -5.51
C MET A 157 -1.19 27.93 -4.50
N THR A 158 -1.46 27.34 -3.33
CA THR A 158 -0.47 27.21 -2.25
C THR A 158 -0.30 25.76 -1.83
N VAL A 159 0.95 25.34 -1.65
CA VAL A 159 1.32 24.14 -0.91
C VAL A 159 1.76 24.59 0.48
N ARG A 160 1.14 24.06 1.52
CA ARG A 160 1.44 24.40 2.91
C ARG A 160 2.10 23.23 3.62
N LEU A 161 3.21 23.50 4.30
CA LEU A 161 3.94 22.56 5.13
C LEU A 161 3.88 23.06 6.58
N ASP A 162 3.03 22.43 7.39
CA ASP A 162 2.85 22.76 8.81
C ASP A 162 3.65 21.76 9.67
N TRP A 163 4.64 22.24 10.41
CA TRP A 163 5.42 21.42 11.34
C TRP A 163 4.70 21.21 12.66
N PHE A 164 4.73 19.97 13.17
CA PHE A 164 4.25 19.66 14.51
C PHE A 164 5.34 19.91 15.55
N GLU A 165 4.96 20.41 16.73
CA GLU A 165 5.90 20.52 17.86
C GLU A 165 6.33 19.13 18.33
N ASP A 166 7.63 18.94 18.53
CA ASP A 166 8.20 17.71 19.07
C ASP A 166 7.79 17.55 20.55
N ARG A 167 6.75 16.76 20.80
CA ARG A 167 6.24 16.48 22.16
C ARG A 167 7.19 15.63 23.01
N ARG A 168 8.39 15.27 22.56
CA ARG A 168 9.32 14.40 23.31
C ARG A 168 10.15 15.07 24.40
N THR A 169 9.96 16.37 24.68
CA THR A 169 10.75 17.07 25.71
C THR A 169 10.13 16.99 27.12
N GLU A 170 8.93 16.45 27.31
CA GLU A 170 8.23 16.51 28.62
C GLU A 170 8.34 15.26 29.51
N GLU A 171 8.90 14.15 29.06
CA GLU A 171 9.11 12.95 29.90
C GLU A 171 10.56 12.78 30.32
N GLN A 172 11.05 13.67 31.17
CA GLN A 172 12.17 13.35 32.06
C GLN A 172 11.75 13.66 33.50
N PRO A 173 11.18 12.68 34.24
CA PRO A 173 10.98 12.86 35.66
C PRO A 173 12.37 13.01 36.29
N GLY A 174 12.52 14.09 37.06
CA GLY A 174 13.74 14.43 37.78
C GLY A 174 14.27 13.25 38.57
N SER A 175 15.60 13.16 38.54
CA SER A 175 16.44 12.21 39.28
C SER A 175 16.25 12.30 40.79
#